data_AF-A0A087AM86-F1
#
_entry.id   AF-A0A087AM86-F1
#
_cell.length_a   1.000
_cell.length_b   1.000
_cell.length_c   1.000
_cell.angle_alpha   90.00
_cell.angle_beta   90.00
_cell.angle_gamma   90.00
#
_symmetry.space_group_name_H-M   'P 1'
#
loop_
_entity.id
_entity.type
_entity.pdbx_description
1 polymer ?
#
loop_
_entity_poly.entity_id
_entity_poly.type
_entity_poly.pdbx_seq_one_letter_code
_entity_poly.pdbx_strand_id
1 'polypeptide(L)'
;MRKGRIMAIVTEDGHAVTDAMLDQWADDAERGRYHGTRGDIVVGRPPLSDEELVTLTFKIQPSVLARVDAAARHAGITRSAFLRRAVEHELAVT
;
A
#
# COMPACT_ATOMS: atom_id res chain seq x y z
N MET A 1 -34.91 -13.69 17.21
CA MET A 1 -34.18 -12.78 16.31
C MET A 1 -32.85 -12.44 16.98
N ARG A 2 -31.71 -12.85 16.42
CA ARG A 2 -30.40 -12.58 17.03
C ARG A 2 -30.04 -11.11 16.75
N LYS A 3 -30.01 -10.29 17.79
CA LYS A 3 -29.56 -8.90 17.73
C LYS A 3 -28.06 -8.95 17.43
N GLY A 4 -27.69 -8.79 16.15
CA GLY A 4 -26.29 -8.75 15.73
C GLY A 4 -25.58 -7.64 16.49
N ARG A 5 -24.45 -7.97 17.10
CA ARG A 5 -23.63 -7.02 17.87
C ARG A 5 -23.06 -6.01 16.86
N ILE A 6 -23.64 -4.81 16.80
CA ILE A 6 -23.09 -3.70 16.03
C ILE A 6 -21.76 -3.33 16.70
N MET A 7 -20.64 -3.57 16.01
CA MET A 7 -19.33 -3.14 16.45
C MET A 7 -19.28 -1.61 16.34
N ALA A 8 -18.85 -0.94 17.41
CA ALA A 8 -18.59 0.50 17.35
C ALA A 8 -17.52 0.77 16.28
N ILE A 9 -17.83 1.67 15.36
CA ILE A 9 -16.87 2.13 14.36
C ILE A 9 -15.91 3.06 15.08
N VAL A 10 -14.61 2.78 14.98
CA VAL A 10 -13.55 3.59 15.58
C VAL A 10 -12.54 3.98 14.49
N THR A 11 -11.97 5.18 14.61
CA THR A 11 -10.86 5.60 13.75
C THR A 11 -9.59 4.84 14.11
N GLU A 12 -8.56 4.92 13.25
CA GLU A 12 -7.23 4.37 13.53
C GLU A 12 -6.65 4.92 14.85
N ASP A 13 -6.87 6.21 15.12
CA ASP A 13 -6.50 6.87 16.37
C ASP A 13 -7.45 6.57 17.55
N GLY A 14 -8.37 5.63 17.41
CA GLY A 14 -9.25 5.16 18.48
C GLY A 14 -10.47 6.04 18.81
N HIS A 15 -10.79 7.04 17.98
CA HIS A 15 -11.95 7.89 18.20
C HIS A 15 -13.24 7.18 17.75
N ALA A 16 -14.29 7.22 18.57
CA ALA A 16 -15.57 6.64 18.21
C ALA A 16 -16.27 7.45 17.12
N VAL A 17 -16.72 6.76 16.06
CA VAL A 17 -17.54 7.33 15.00
C VAL A 17 -19.00 7.04 15.33
N THR A 18 -19.81 8.09 15.44
CA THR A 18 -21.24 8.00 15.76
C THR A 18 -22.09 8.01 14.50
N ASP A 19 -23.32 7.49 14.59
CA ASP A 19 -24.27 7.51 13.46
C ASP A 19 -24.55 8.95 12.97
N ALA A 20 -24.67 9.91 13.88
CA ALA A 20 -24.87 11.32 13.52
C ALA A 20 -23.69 11.90 12.71
N MET A 21 -22.46 11.43 12.94
CA MET A 21 -21.30 11.84 12.13
C MET A 21 -21.40 11.26 10.73
N LEU A 22 -21.85 10.01 10.59
CA LEU A 22 -22.05 9.38 9.29
C LEU A 22 -23.14 10.09 8.48
N ASP A 23 -24.25 10.44 9.12
CA ASP A 23 -25.34 11.20 8.49
C ASP A 23 -24.84 12.58 8.00
N GLN A 24 -24.07 13.29 8.83
CA GLN A 24 -23.49 14.58 8.46
C GLN A 24 -22.51 14.47 7.29
N TRP A 25 -21.66 13.43 7.27
CA TRP A 25 -20.73 13.20 6.16
C TRP A 25 -21.45 12.83 4.87
N ALA A 26 -22.55 12.08 4.95
CA ALA A 26 -23.40 11.77 3.80
C ALA A 26 -24.01 13.05 3.21
N ASP A 27 -24.63 13.89 4.04
CA ASP A 27 -25.20 15.18 3.64
C ASP A 27 -24.16 16.12 3.00
N ASP A 28 -22.95 16.15 3.54
CA ASP A 28 -21.86 16.96 2.99
C ASP A 28 -21.40 16.42 1.63
N ALA A 29 -21.25 15.10 1.48
CA ALA A 29 -20.89 14.47 0.22
C ALA A 29 -21.95 14.70 -0.87
N GLU A 30 -23.25 14.60 -0.55
CA GLU A 30 -24.35 14.92 -1.46
C GLU A 30 -24.33 16.38 -1.94
N ARG A 31 -23.80 17.28 -1.11
CA ARG A 31 -23.60 18.71 -1.43
C ARG A 31 -22.23 19.00 -2.05
N GLY A 32 -21.43 17.98 -2.34
CA GLY A 32 -20.09 18.10 -2.92
C GLY A 32 -19.05 18.70 -1.97
N ARG A 33 -19.29 18.68 -0.65
CA ARG A 33 -18.35 19.15 0.37
C ARG A 33 -17.55 17.98 0.89
N TYR A 34 -16.26 17.97 0.56
CA TYR A 34 -15.31 16.99 1.08
C TYR A 34 -14.34 17.70 2.01
N HIS A 35 -14.33 17.29 3.27
CA HIS A 35 -13.48 17.86 4.31
C HIS A 35 -12.02 17.42 4.11
N GLY A 36 -11.08 18.35 4.29
CA GLY A 36 -9.64 18.12 4.11
C GLY A 36 -9.05 18.93 2.96
N THR A 37 -7.73 18.81 2.77
CA THR A 37 -7.04 19.41 1.64
C THR A 37 -7.01 18.40 0.51
N ARG A 38 -7.44 18.81 -0.69
CA ARG A 38 -7.29 17.98 -1.88
C ARG A 38 -5.80 17.71 -2.09
N GLY A 39 -5.39 16.44 -2.00
CA GLY A 39 -4.07 16.03 -2.44
C GLY A 39 -3.91 16.22 -3.95
N ASP A 40 -2.68 16.17 -4.44
CA ASP A 40 -2.43 16.24 -5.88
C ASP A 40 -3.17 15.11 -6.60
N ILE A 41 -3.90 15.48 -7.65
CA ILE A 41 -4.53 14.48 -8.51
C ILE A 41 -3.43 13.89 -9.38
N VAL A 42 -2.93 12.72 -9.00
CA VAL A 42 -2.08 11.94 -9.89
C VAL A 42 -2.98 11.22 -10.89
N VAL A 43 -3.03 11.72 -12.12
CA VAL A 43 -3.73 11.04 -13.21
C VAL A 43 -2.91 9.83 -13.65
N GLY A 44 -3.43 8.62 -13.39
CA GLY A 44 -2.79 7.36 -13.76
C GLY A 44 -2.46 6.49 -12.54
N ARG A 45 -1.58 5.51 -12.73
CA ARG A 45 -1.08 4.69 -11.62
C ARG A 45 -0.10 5.55 -10.80
N PRO A 46 -0.31 5.73 -9.48
CA PRO A 46 0.66 6.41 -8.64
C PRO A 46 2.06 5.83 -8.83
N PRO A 47 3.11 6.69 -8.92
CA PRO A 47 4.47 6.22 -9.09
C PRO A 47 4.91 5.38 -7.88
N LEU A 48 5.78 4.40 -8.12
CA LEU A 48 6.28 3.50 -7.07
C LEU A 48 7.37 4.18 -6.21
N SER A 49 7.97 5.26 -6.69
CA SER A 49 9.09 6.00 -6.09
C SER A 49 9.03 7.46 -6.53
N ASP A 50 9.57 8.36 -5.72
CA ASP A 50 9.77 9.78 -6.06
C ASP A 50 10.89 9.97 -7.09
N GLU A 51 11.83 9.02 -7.16
CA GLU A 51 12.90 8.97 -8.16
C GLU A 51 12.50 8.16 -9.39
N GLU A 52 12.96 8.59 -10.58
CA GLU A 52 12.78 7.87 -11.83
C GLU A 52 13.38 6.46 -11.77
N LEU A 53 12.58 5.44 -12.06
CA LEU A 53 13.02 4.05 -12.05
C LEU A 53 13.64 3.66 -13.40
N VAL A 54 14.90 3.24 -13.38
CA VAL A 54 15.58 2.68 -14.56
C VAL A 54 15.45 1.15 -14.62
N THR A 55 15.38 0.60 -15.84
CA THR A 55 15.35 -0.86 -16.04
C THR A 55 16.76 -1.43 -16.06
N LEU A 56 17.07 -2.33 -15.12
CA LEU A 56 18.31 -3.11 -15.09
C LEU A 56 18.04 -4.56 -15.54
N THR A 57 18.58 -4.96 -16.69
CA THR A 57 18.47 -6.34 -17.20
C THR A 57 19.81 -7.06 -17.12
N PHE A 58 19.83 -8.25 -16.52
CA PHE A 58 21.01 -9.12 -16.50
C PHE A 58 20.59 -10.59 -16.65
N LYS A 59 21.51 -11.40 -17.16
CA LYS A 59 21.29 -12.85 -17.33
C LYS A 59 21.79 -13.59 -16.10
N ILE A 60 21.03 -14.58 -15.66
CA ILE A 60 21.41 -15.53 -14.60
C ILE A 60 21.08 -16.96 -15.02
N GLN A 61 21.74 -17.93 -14.39
CA GLN A 61 21.41 -19.33 -14.60
C GLN A 61 19.96 -19.61 -14.16
N PRO A 62 19.21 -20.47 -14.87
CA PRO A 62 17.84 -20.82 -14.49
C PRO A 62 17.72 -21.38 -13.06
N SER A 63 18.74 -22.13 -12.61
CA SER A 63 18.80 -22.65 -11.24
C SER A 63 18.88 -21.55 -10.18
N VAL A 64 19.56 -20.44 -10.48
CA VAL A 64 19.64 -19.27 -9.59
C VAL A 64 18.31 -18.54 -9.57
N LEU A 65 17.67 -18.35 -10.73
CA LEU A 65 16.33 -17.76 -10.81
C LEU A 65 15.31 -18.55 -9.98
N ALA A 66 15.34 -19.88 -10.06
CA ALA A 66 14.46 -20.73 -9.24
C ALA A 66 14.68 -20.54 -7.73
N ARG A 67 15.93 -20.37 -7.29
CA ARG A 67 16.26 -20.07 -5.89
C ARG A 67 15.78 -18.69 -5.46
N VAL A 68 15.91 -17.68 -6.33
CA VAL A 68 15.37 -16.33 -6.08
C VAL A 68 13.86 -16.38 -5.92
N ASP A 69 13.15 -17.09 -6.80
CA ASP A 69 11.69 -17.22 -6.73
C ASP A 69 11.23 -17.95 -5.47
N ALA A 70 11.95 -18.98 -5.05
CA ALA A 70 11.69 -19.69 -3.80
C ALA A 70 11.90 -18.79 -2.57
N ALA A 71 13.01 -18.03 -2.55
CA ALA A 71 13.32 -17.11 -1.45
C ALA A 71 12.31 -15.95 -1.36
N ALA A 72 11.93 -15.35 -2.48
CA ALA A 72 10.92 -14.30 -2.54
C ALA A 72 9.55 -14.82 -2.03
N ARG A 73 9.15 -16.02 -2.47
CA ARG A 73 7.91 -16.67 -2.00
C ARG A 73 7.96 -16.97 -0.51
N HIS A 74 9.07 -17.48 0.00
CA HIS A 74 9.25 -17.75 1.43
C HIS A 74 9.14 -16.47 2.28
N ALA A 75 9.66 -15.35 1.77
CA ALA A 75 9.57 -14.05 2.42
C ALA A 75 8.24 -13.32 2.17
N GLY A 76 7.31 -13.88 1.38
CA GLY A 76 6.02 -13.24 1.06
C GLY A 76 6.13 -11.97 0.21
N ILE A 77 7.24 -11.81 -0.54
CA ILE A 77 7.51 -10.61 -1.36
C ILE A 77 7.60 -10.96 -2.85
N THR A 78 7.51 -9.94 -3.70
CA THR A 78 7.70 -10.11 -5.14
C THR A 78 9.18 -10.36 -5.48
N ARG A 79 9.43 -10.97 -6.64
CA ARG A 79 10.79 -11.15 -7.18
C ARG A 79 11.55 -9.82 -7.25
N SER A 80 10.91 -8.75 -7.73
CA SER A 80 11.56 -7.44 -7.84
C SER A 80 11.86 -6.84 -6.46
N ALA A 81 10.99 -7.03 -5.46
CA ALA A 81 11.29 -6.62 -4.09
C ALA A 81 12.48 -7.40 -3.49
N PHE A 82 12.57 -8.70 -3.75
CA PHE A 82 13.72 -9.50 -3.33
C PHE A 82 15.02 -8.99 -3.97
N LEU A 83 15.02 -8.72 -5.28
CA LEU A 83 16.21 -8.23 -5.99
C LEU A 83 16.62 -6.83 -5.52
N ARG A 84 15.67 -5.92 -5.26
CA ARG A 84 15.98 -4.59 -4.69
C ARG A 84 16.64 -4.70 -3.31
N ARG A 85 16.10 -5.55 -2.41
CA ARG A 85 16.69 -5.80 -1.10
C ARG A 85 18.12 -6.34 -1.18
N ALA A 86 18.40 -7.21 -2.16
CA ALA A 86 19.75 -7.73 -2.35
C ALA A 86 20.73 -6.63 -2.78
N VAL A 87 20.30 -5.72 -3.68
CA VAL A 87 21.11 -4.56 -4.08
C VAL A 87 21.33 -3.61 -2.91
N GLU A 88 20.26 -3.24 -2.19
CA GLU A 88 20.32 -2.37 -1.01
C GLU A 88 21.24 -2.95 0.08
N HIS A 89 21.16 -4.27 0.33
CA HIS A 89 22.02 -4.95 1.28
C HIS A 89 23.50 -4.81 0.95
N GLU A 90 23.89 -5.04 -0.30
CA GLU A 90 25.29 -4.93 -0.71
C GLU A 90 25.80 -3.49 -0.69
N LEU A 91 24.94 -2.52 -1.04
CA LEU A 91 25.29 -1.11 -1.01
C LEU A 91 25.39 -0.54 0.42
N ALA A 92 24.66 -1.09 1.38
CA ALA A 92 24.68 -0.64 2.78
C ALA A 92 25.97 -1.00 3.55
N VAL A 93 26.80 -1.90 2.99
CA VAL A 93 28.07 -2.35 3.59
C VAL A 93 29.26 -1.49 3.15
N THR A 94 29.04 -0.53 2.24
CA THR A 94 30.05 0.40 1.71
C THR A 94 29.95 1.75 2.41
#